data_AF-A0A558R9H0-F1
#
_entry.id   AF-A0A558R9H0-F1
#
_cell.length_a   1.000
_cell.length_b   1.000
_cell.length_c   1.000
_cell.angle_alpha   90.00
_cell.angle_beta   90.00
_cell.angle_gamma   90.00
#
_symmetry.space_group_name_H-M   'P 1'
#
loop_
_entity.id
_entity.type
_entity.pdbx_description
1 polymer ?
#
loop_
_entity_poly.entity_id
_entity_poly.type
_entity_poly.pdbx_seq_one_letter_code
_entity_poly.pdbx_strand_id
1 'polypeptide(L)'
;MEADPPTRVASAAAASPKPRPGATVDDDVRRVVARHGADAVKAAVKRLSKQRPGRKATSDWPGLIDVLEADARRLLEGGDPFTERSNYSISQAFAAAHPGHSSVSTQRRLMNKLAKKRAIYTHILAIFTGWYECSSAIYIKTLLALIEIDDNEMWVDRHDAACRQLGEYIVIFGEPPESMSMREIIGRATGTMPKSPFELRERSRGGLLGGFAGSSDRG
;
A
#
# COMPACT_ATOMS: atom_id res chain seq x y z
N MET A 1 -46.30 29.14 -20.18
CA MET A 1 -46.33 28.79 -18.74
C MET A 1 -45.03 28.07 -18.45
N GLU A 2 -43.91 28.77 -18.56
CA GLU A 2 -43.28 29.61 -17.51
C GLU A 2 -42.72 28.72 -16.39
N ALA A 3 -41.41 28.46 -16.50
CA ALA A 3 -40.64 27.65 -15.56
C ALA A 3 -40.29 28.50 -14.34
N ASP A 4 -40.66 28.02 -13.15
CA ASP A 4 -40.31 28.65 -11.88
C ASP A 4 -38.79 28.69 -11.67
N PRO A 5 -38.22 29.85 -11.26
CA PRO A 5 -36.80 29.94 -10.95
C PRO A 5 -36.48 29.28 -9.59
N PRO A 6 -35.26 28.74 -9.42
CA PRO A 6 -34.84 28.11 -8.17
C PRO A 6 -34.69 29.14 -7.04
N THR A 7 -35.46 28.93 -5.98
CA THR A 7 -35.38 29.67 -4.72
C THR A 7 -33.97 29.60 -4.14
N ARG A 8 -33.24 30.73 -4.18
CA ARG A 8 -31.98 30.92 -3.43
C ARG A 8 -32.29 30.81 -1.94
N VAL A 9 -31.90 29.69 -1.33
CA VAL A 9 -31.89 29.56 0.14
C VAL A 9 -30.76 30.44 0.67
N ALA A 10 -31.12 31.56 1.28
CA ALA A 10 -30.17 32.45 1.94
C ALA A 10 -29.43 31.67 3.05
N SER A 11 -28.13 31.45 2.85
CA SER A 11 -27.24 30.99 3.91
C SER A 11 -27.08 32.13 4.91
N ALA A 12 -27.96 32.15 5.92
CA ALA A 12 -27.75 32.97 7.10
C ALA A 12 -26.53 32.39 7.84
N ALA A 13 -25.36 32.98 7.59
CA ALA A 13 -24.23 32.87 8.51
C ALA A 13 -24.70 33.43 9.86
N ALA A 14 -25.19 32.55 10.73
CA ALA A 14 -25.55 32.91 12.09
C ALA A 14 -24.28 33.43 12.76
N ALA A 15 -24.20 34.76 12.92
CA ALA A 15 -23.16 35.41 13.68
C ALA A 15 -23.16 34.80 15.09
N SER A 16 -22.06 34.15 15.46
CA SER A 16 -21.86 33.66 16.82
C SER A 16 -22.07 34.82 17.79
N PRO A 17 -22.94 34.68 18.81
CA PRO A 17 -23.15 35.75 19.77
C PRO A 17 -21.81 36.06 20.45
N LYS A 18 -21.39 37.33 20.41
CA LYS A 18 -20.18 37.76 21.11
C LYS A 18 -20.36 37.51 22.61
N PRO A 19 -19.38 36.89 23.30
CA PRO A 19 -19.46 36.67 24.74
C PRO A 19 -19.61 38.03 25.43
N ARG A 20 -20.55 38.12 26.38
CA ARG A 20 -20.69 39.32 27.20
C ARG A 20 -19.56 39.37 28.22
N PRO A 21 -19.02 40.55 28.56
CA PRO A 21 -17.99 40.66 29.59
C PRO A 21 -18.50 40.07 30.92
N GLY A 22 -17.79 39.09 31.47
CA GLY A 22 -18.10 38.45 32.76
C GLY A 22 -19.05 37.25 32.73
N ALA A 23 -19.57 36.84 31.56
CA ALA A 23 -20.35 35.60 31.45
C ALA A 23 -19.43 34.38 31.27
N THR A 24 -19.71 33.29 31.98
CA THR A 24 -18.98 32.03 31.78
C THR A 24 -19.51 31.29 30.55
N VAL A 25 -18.70 30.37 30.01
CA VAL A 25 -19.13 29.49 28.92
C VAL A 25 -20.40 28.72 29.30
N ASP A 26 -20.52 28.32 30.57
CA ASP A 26 -21.69 27.61 31.10
C ASP A 26 -22.96 28.47 31.08
N ASP A 27 -22.85 29.78 31.35
CA ASP A 27 -23.98 30.71 31.29
C ASP A 27 -24.50 30.87 29.85
N ASP A 28 -23.60 30.89 28.88
CA ASP A 28 -23.96 30.99 27.48
C ASP A 28 -24.57 29.67 26.96
N VAL A 29 -24.07 28.51 27.40
CA VAL A 29 -24.70 27.21 27.10
C VAL A 29 -26.11 27.15 27.69
N ARG A 30 -26.30 27.51 28.97
CA ARG A 30 -27.63 27.53 29.61
C ARG A 30 -28.59 28.47 28.90
N ARG A 31 -28.12 29.64 28.46
CA ARG A 31 -28.93 30.61 27.71
C ARG A 31 -29.37 30.08 26.35
N VAL A 32 -28.46 29.42 25.63
CA VAL A 32 -28.74 28.83 24.31
C VAL A 32 -29.72 27.65 24.46
N VAL A 33 -29.56 26.82 25.50
CA VAL A 33 -30.51 25.74 25.84
C VAL A 33 -31.88 26.29 26.21
N ALA A 34 -31.95 27.34 27.05
CA ALA A 34 -33.22 27.96 27.43
C ALA A 34 -33.96 28.58 26.24
N ARG A 35 -33.24 29.09 25.25
CA ARG A 35 -33.82 29.76 24.07
C ARG A 35 -34.26 28.80 22.97
N HIS A 36 -33.55 27.70 22.79
CA HIS A 36 -33.76 26.80 21.64
C HIS A 36 -34.18 25.37 22.03
N GLY A 37 -34.17 25.03 23.32
CA GLY A 37 -34.44 23.68 23.81
C GLY A 37 -33.20 22.78 23.75
N ALA A 38 -33.05 21.91 24.73
CA ALA A 38 -31.87 21.04 24.87
C ALA A 38 -31.66 20.14 23.64
N ASP A 39 -32.74 19.61 23.05
CA ASP A 39 -32.67 18.72 21.90
C ASP A 39 -32.19 19.43 20.63
N ALA A 40 -32.62 20.67 20.41
CA ALA A 40 -32.19 21.45 19.25
C ALA A 40 -30.71 21.84 19.37
N VAL A 41 -30.25 22.17 20.58
CA VAL A 41 -28.83 22.46 20.86
C VAL A 41 -27.98 21.20 20.65
N LYS A 42 -28.43 20.05 21.16
CA LYS A 42 -27.75 18.76 20.98
C LYS A 42 -27.65 18.37 19.50
N ALA A 43 -28.73 18.57 18.74
CA ALA A 43 -28.74 18.32 17.29
C ALA A 43 -27.81 19.27 16.53
N ALA A 44 -27.79 20.57 16.89
CA ALA A 44 -26.91 21.56 16.30
C ALA A 44 -25.43 21.28 16.62
N VAL A 45 -25.10 20.97 17.87
CA VAL A 45 -23.74 20.56 18.28
C VAL A 45 -23.33 19.31 17.53
N LYS A 46 -24.17 18.26 17.48
CA LYS A 46 -23.88 17.04 16.72
C LYS A 46 -23.65 17.30 15.22
N ARG A 47 -24.38 18.25 14.63
CA ARG A 47 -24.21 18.64 13.22
C ARG A 47 -22.90 19.41 12.99
N LEU A 48 -22.53 20.29 13.91
CA LEU A 48 -21.31 21.10 13.84
C LEU A 48 -20.05 20.33 14.25
N SER A 49 -20.18 19.37 15.17
CA SER A 49 -19.11 18.51 15.67
C SER A 49 -18.89 17.28 14.80
N LYS A 50 -19.71 17.07 13.76
CA LYS A 50 -19.50 16.01 12.78
C LYS A 50 -18.15 16.27 12.10
N GLN A 51 -17.14 15.53 12.52
CA GLN A 51 -15.79 15.68 11.98
C GLN A 51 -15.88 15.53 10.46
N ARG A 52 -15.33 16.51 9.74
CA ARG A 52 -15.11 16.36 8.31
C ARG A 52 -14.24 15.12 8.15
N PRO A 53 -14.61 14.13 7.30
CA PRO A 53 -13.75 12.99 7.07
C PRO A 53 -12.38 13.53 6.67
N GLY A 54 -11.36 13.13 7.45
CA GLY A 54 -9.99 13.56 7.20
C GLY A 54 -9.54 13.18 5.79
N ARG A 55 -8.52 13.86 5.28
CA ARG A 55 -7.88 13.47 4.02
C ARG A 55 -7.49 11.99 4.11
N LYS A 56 -7.88 11.18 3.11
CA LYS A 56 -7.50 9.76 3.06
C LYS A 56 -5.98 9.66 3.20
N ALA A 57 -5.52 8.81 4.11
CA ALA A 57 -4.11 8.52 4.27
C ALA A 57 -3.55 8.09 2.91
N THR A 58 -2.59 8.86 2.38
CA THR A 58 -1.90 8.45 1.16
C THR A 58 -1.05 7.24 1.52
N SER A 59 -1.11 6.18 0.72
CA SER A 59 -0.28 5.00 0.94
C SER A 59 1.18 5.44 0.87
N ASP A 60 2.01 5.03 1.84
CA ASP A 60 3.44 5.35 1.84
C ASP A 60 4.20 4.46 0.81
N TRP A 61 3.62 3.32 0.41
CA TRP A 61 4.26 2.32 -0.46
C TRP A 61 4.68 2.82 -1.85
N PRO A 62 3.90 3.63 -2.58
CA PRO A 62 4.33 4.19 -3.86
C PRO A 62 5.64 4.97 -3.75
N GLY A 63 5.87 5.70 -2.65
CA GLY A 63 7.11 6.45 -2.45
C GLY A 63 8.28 5.60 -1.94
N LEU A 64 8.06 4.32 -1.66
CA LEU A 64 9.10 3.37 -1.26
C LEU A 64 9.49 2.41 -2.39
N ILE A 65 8.83 2.49 -3.55
CA ILE A 65 9.00 1.49 -4.61
C ILE A 65 10.44 1.42 -5.11
N ASP A 66 11.07 2.56 -5.37
CA ASP A 66 12.46 2.62 -5.86
C ASP A 66 13.44 1.99 -4.86
N VAL A 67 13.22 2.19 -3.57
CA VAL A 67 14.03 1.58 -2.49
C VAL A 67 13.84 0.07 -2.49
N LEU A 68 12.60 -0.40 -2.58
CA LEU A 68 12.29 -1.82 -2.57
C LEU A 68 12.78 -2.54 -3.83
N GLU A 69 12.73 -1.88 -5.00
CA GLU A 69 13.30 -2.39 -6.25
C GLU A 69 14.82 -2.48 -6.19
N ALA A 70 15.49 -1.46 -5.63
CA ALA A 70 16.93 -1.50 -5.41
C ALA A 70 17.32 -2.64 -4.46
N ASP A 71 16.59 -2.80 -3.35
CA ASP A 71 16.78 -3.91 -2.43
C ASP A 71 16.56 -5.26 -3.12
N ALA A 72 15.55 -5.37 -3.99
CA ALA A 72 15.23 -6.60 -4.71
C ALA A 72 16.32 -7.00 -5.70
N ARG A 73 16.86 -6.04 -6.48
CA ARG A 73 18.00 -6.27 -7.37
C ARG A 73 19.21 -6.75 -6.58
N ARG A 74 19.49 -6.10 -5.44
CA ARG A 74 20.61 -6.47 -4.58
C ARG A 74 20.50 -7.90 -4.07
N LEU A 75 19.29 -8.34 -3.74
CA LEU A 75 19.01 -9.71 -3.33
C LEU A 75 19.27 -10.71 -4.46
N LEU A 76 18.86 -10.38 -5.70
CA LEU A 76 19.09 -11.21 -6.88
C LEU A 76 20.58 -11.32 -7.26
N GLU A 77 21.37 -10.30 -6.96
CA GLU A 77 22.84 -10.31 -7.09
C GLU A 77 23.53 -11.13 -5.99
N GLY A 78 22.79 -11.69 -5.02
CA GLY A 78 23.33 -12.45 -3.90
C GLY A 78 23.78 -11.60 -2.70
N GLY A 79 23.47 -10.30 -2.70
CA GLY A 79 23.70 -9.42 -1.56
C GLY A 79 22.59 -9.49 -0.50
N ASP A 80 22.80 -8.83 0.64
CA ASP A 80 21.80 -8.68 1.69
C ASP A 80 21.39 -7.21 1.86
N PRO A 81 20.26 -6.79 1.26
CA PRO A 81 19.82 -5.40 1.35
C PRO A 81 19.37 -4.99 2.76
N PHE A 82 19.06 -5.95 3.63
CA PHE A 82 18.52 -5.68 4.96
C PHE A 82 19.61 -5.28 5.95
N THR A 83 20.84 -5.75 5.75
CA THR A 83 22.03 -5.30 6.50
C THR A 83 22.68 -4.07 5.87
N GLU A 84 22.72 -3.98 4.54
CA GLU A 84 23.31 -2.82 3.84
C GLU A 84 22.55 -1.52 4.09
N ARG A 85 21.22 -1.60 4.23
CA ARG A 85 20.37 -0.43 4.46
C ARG A 85 19.40 -0.69 5.60
N SER A 86 19.44 0.14 6.64
CA SER A 86 18.55 -0.01 7.79
C SER A 86 17.18 0.64 7.55
N ASN A 87 16.13 0.10 8.19
CA ASN A 87 14.79 0.73 8.17
C ASN A 87 14.80 2.16 8.72
N TYR A 88 15.69 2.44 9.68
CA TYR A 88 15.91 3.78 10.20
C TYR A 88 16.35 4.74 9.10
N SER A 89 17.41 4.38 8.35
CA SER A 89 17.94 5.23 7.26
C SER A 89 16.89 5.52 6.17
N ILE A 90 16.12 4.50 5.76
CA ILE A 90 15.04 4.65 4.77
C ILE A 90 13.97 5.60 5.29
N SER A 91 13.49 5.36 6.52
CA SER A 91 12.42 6.16 7.11
C SER A 91 12.83 7.62 7.35
N GLN A 92 14.09 7.86 7.71
CA GLN A 92 14.65 9.19 7.90
C GLN A 92 14.70 9.96 6.58
N ALA A 93 15.26 9.35 5.53
CA ALA A 93 15.33 9.95 4.20
C ALA A 93 13.93 10.25 3.65
N PHE A 94 12.99 9.31 3.80
CA PHE A 94 11.61 9.52 3.35
C PHE A 94 10.93 10.64 4.14
N ALA A 95 11.07 10.67 5.47
CA ALA A 95 10.44 11.70 6.30
C ALA A 95 11.00 13.10 6.05
N ALA A 96 12.28 13.22 5.68
CA ALA A 96 12.88 14.47 5.25
C ALA A 96 12.25 14.99 3.94
N ALA A 97 12.00 14.09 2.98
CA ALA A 97 11.36 14.45 1.71
C ALA A 97 9.84 14.65 1.82
N HIS A 98 9.17 13.92 2.72
CA HIS A 98 7.71 13.87 2.84
C HIS A 98 7.24 13.96 4.30
N PRO A 99 7.41 15.10 4.99
CA PRO A 99 7.23 15.18 6.44
C PRO A 99 5.78 14.97 6.94
N GLY A 100 4.76 14.95 6.08
CA GLY A 100 3.36 14.75 6.49
C GLY A 100 2.92 15.81 7.52
N HIS A 101 2.49 15.39 8.71
CA HIS A 101 2.21 16.30 9.83
C HIS A 101 3.47 16.70 10.63
N SER A 102 4.41 15.77 10.81
CA SER A 102 5.74 16.03 11.36
C SER A 102 6.72 14.95 10.92
N SER A 103 7.98 15.33 10.71
CA SER A 103 9.04 14.41 10.27
C SER A 103 9.19 13.22 11.23
N VAL A 104 9.20 13.48 12.55
CA VAL A 104 9.32 12.44 13.59
C VAL A 104 8.15 11.45 13.55
N SER A 105 6.91 11.93 13.39
CA SER A 105 5.73 11.06 13.28
C SER A 105 5.78 10.19 12.03
N THR A 106 6.16 10.78 10.90
CA THR A 106 6.29 10.07 9.62
C THR A 106 7.40 9.02 9.68
N GLN A 107 8.56 9.36 10.24
CA GLN A 107 9.67 8.42 10.43
C GLN A 107 9.23 7.22 11.27
N ARG A 108 8.62 7.45 12.45
CA ARG A 108 8.17 6.36 13.34
C ARG A 108 7.12 5.47 12.67
N ARG A 109 6.17 6.07 11.94
CA ARG A 109 5.16 5.33 11.16
C ARG A 109 5.82 4.43 10.11
N LEU A 110 6.78 4.97 9.36
CA LEU A 110 7.49 4.24 8.31
C LEU A 110 8.39 3.14 8.85
N MET A 111 9.12 3.39 9.94
CA MET A 111 9.91 2.35 10.60
C MET A 111 9.05 1.13 10.94
N ASN A 112 7.87 1.35 11.52
CA ASN A 112 6.95 0.26 11.86
C ASN A 112 6.43 -0.47 10.62
N LYS A 113 6.18 0.25 9.51
CA LYS A 113 5.74 -0.36 8.25
C LYS A 113 6.84 -1.21 7.62
N LEU A 114 8.06 -0.66 7.54
CA LEU A 114 9.22 -1.34 6.97
C LEU A 114 9.58 -2.58 7.79
N ALA A 115 9.56 -2.48 9.13
CA ALA A 115 9.82 -3.61 10.01
C ALA A 115 8.87 -4.80 9.78
N LYS A 116 7.62 -4.53 9.37
CA LYS A 116 6.61 -5.57 9.14
C LYS A 116 6.60 -6.14 7.72
N LYS A 117 6.91 -5.32 6.71
CA LYS A 117 6.57 -5.64 5.31
C LYS A 117 7.72 -5.46 4.32
N ARG A 118 8.85 -4.86 4.70
CA ARG A 118 9.96 -4.63 3.78
C ARG A 118 10.48 -5.95 3.22
N ALA A 119 10.79 -6.92 4.08
CA ALA A 119 11.31 -8.21 3.65
C ALA A 119 10.39 -8.89 2.63
N ILE A 120 9.10 -9.00 2.95
CA ILE A 120 8.09 -9.60 2.07
C ILE A 120 8.04 -8.87 0.73
N TYR A 121 7.93 -7.53 0.71
CA TYR A 121 7.82 -6.79 -0.55
C TYR A 121 9.10 -6.79 -1.39
N THR A 122 10.27 -6.75 -0.75
CA THR A 122 11.55 -6.93 -1.44
C THR A 122 11.60 -8.29 -2.14
N HIS A 123 11.22 -9.38 -1.47
CA HIS A 123 11.21 -10.72 -2.09
C HIS A 123 10.16 -10.85 -3.20
N ILE A 124 8.96 -10.27 -3.03
CA ILE A 124 7.94 -10.26 -4.08
C ILE A 124 8.45 -9.54 -5.34
N LEU A 125 9.10 -8.38 -5.19
CA LEU A 125 9.71 -7.67 -6.31
C LEU A 125 10.88 -8.45 -6.93
N ALA A 126 11.68 -9.14 -6.11
CA ALA A 126 12.75 -10.00 -6.59
C ALA A 126 12.21 -11.18 -7.41
N ILE A 127 11.11 -11.82 -7.00
CA ILE A 127 10.44 -12.87 -7.78
C ILE A 127 9.94 -12.32 -9.11
N PHE A 128 9.30 -11.15 -9.11
CA PHE A 128 8.82 -10.55 -10.35
C PHE A 128 9.95 -10.24 -11.32
N THR A 129 11.07 -9.72 -10.83
CA THR A 129 12.24 -9.37 -11.66
C THR A 129 12.97 -10.64 -12.12
N GLY A 130 13.26 -11.53 -11.18
CA GLY A 130 14.01 -12.76 -11.41
C GLY A 130 13.33 -13.75 -12.35
N TRP A 131 12.00 -13.69 -12.51
CA TRP A 131 11.28 -14.48 -13.51
C TRP A 131 11.76 -14.20 -14.95
N TYR A 132 12.18 -12.97 -15.24
CA TYR A 132 12.60 -12.53 -16.57
C TYR A 132 14.10 -12.47 -16.74
N GLU A 133 14.80 -12.02 -15.70
CA GLU A 133 16.17 -11.52 -15.84
C GLU A 133 17.21 -12.43 -15.21
N CYS A 134 16.79 -13.36 -14.34
CA CYS A 134 17.71 -14.19 -13.58
C CYS A 134 17.56 -15.66 -13.95
N SER A 135 18.57 -16.45 -13.58
CA SER A 135 18.52 -17.89 -13.73
C SER A 135 17.33 -18.50 -12.99
N SER A 136 16.82 -19.60 -13.54
CA SER A 136 15.75 -20.39 -12.90
C SER A 136 16.09 -20.78 -11.46
N ALA A 137 17.35 -21.12 -11.19
CA ALA A 137 17.85 -21.45 -9.86
C ALA A 137 17.72 -20.27 -8.87
N ILE A 138 18.10 -19.05 -9.27
CA ILE A 138 17.95 -17.86 -8.43
C ILE A 138 16.46 -17.58 -8.17
N TYR A 139 15.62 -17.68 -9.19
CA TYR A 139 14.18 -17.48 -9.05
C TYR A 139 13.55 -18.48 -8.06
N ILE A 140 13.85 -19.78 -8.20
CA ILE A 140 13.33 -20.84 -7.31
C ILE A 140 13.82 -20.62 -5.87
N LYS A 141 15.11 -20.31 -5.69
CA LYS A 141 15.67 -19.98 -4.36
C LYS A 141 14.98 -18.77 -3.73
N THR A 142 14.67 -17.75 -4.52
CA THR A 142 13.97 -16.55 -4.05
C THR A 142 12.53 -16.87 -3.61
N LEU A 143 11.84 -17.78 -4.32
CA LEU A 143 10.52 -18.27 -3.89
C LEU A 143 10.57 -19.00 -2.56
N LEU A 144 11.55 -19.90 -2.37
CA LEU A 144 11.75 -20.59 -1.09
C LEU A 144 12.00 -19.60 0.06
N ALA A 145 12.88 -18.61 -0.15
CA ALA A 145 13.13 -17.57 0.84
C ALA A 145 11.87 -16.75 1.17
N LEU A 146 10.97 -16.51 0.19
CA LEU A 146 9.70 -15.86 0.47
C LEU A 146 8.76 -16.75 1.29
N ILE A 147 8.68 -18.05 1.00
CA ILE A 147 7.85 -19.01 1.75
C ILE A 147 8.28 -19.04 3.23
N GLU A 148 9.58 -18.98 3.51
CA GLU A 148 10.11 -18.91 4.88
C GLU A 148 9.65 -17.64 5.64
N ILE A 149 9.36 -16.55 4.92
CA ILE A 149 8.94 -15.26 5.50
C ILE A 149 7.41 -15.13 5.56
N ASP A 150 6.72 -15.67 4.56
CA ASP A 150 5.28 -15.62 4.35
C ASP A 150 4.80 -16.98 3.83
N ASP A 151 4.34 -17.85 4.74
CA ASP A 151 3.86 -19.21 4.44
C ASP A 151 2.45 -19.20 3.81
N ASN A 152 2.31 -18.39 2.77
CA ASN A 152 1.10 -18.31 1.98
C ASN A 152 1.11 -19.42 0.93
N GLU A 153 0.05 -20.23 0.89
CA GLU A 153 -0.13 -21.34 -0.05
C GLU A 153 0.11 -20.92 -1.51
N MET A 154 -0.25 -19.69 -1.88
CA MET A 154 0.02 -19.15 -3.23
C MET A 154 1.52 -19.15 -3.59
N TRP A 155 2.42 -18.89 -2.64
CA TRP A 155 3.87 -18.89 -2.89
C TRP A 155 4.40 -20.31 -3.01
N VAL A 156 3.88 -21.24 -2.19
CA VAL A 156 4.17 -22.67 -2.25
C VAL A 156 3.75 -23.25 -3.61
N ASP A 157 2.51 -23.00 -4.03
CA ASP A 157 2.00 -23.42 -5.34
C ASP A 157 2.86 -22.90 -6.48
N ARG A 158 3.32 -21.64 -6.38
CA ARG A 158 4.16 -21.01 -7.40
C ARG A 158 5.57 -21.61 -7.44
N HIS A 159 6.13 -21.96 -6.29
CA HIS A 159 7.38 -22.70 -6.20
C HIS A 159 7.26 -24.09 -6.83
N ASP A 160 6.24 -24.84 -6.45
CA ASP A 160 6.04 -26.21 -6.92
C ASP A 160 5.75 -26.25 -8.42
N ALA A 161 4.99 -25.27 -8.93
CA ALA A 161 4.80 -25.09 -10.36
C ALA A 161 6.12 -24.81 -11.10
N ALA A 162 6.98 -23.95 -10.55
CA ALA A 162 8.28 -23.64 -11.17
C ALA A 162 9.20 -24.86 -11.20
N CYS A 163 9.27 -25.62 -10.09
CA CYS A 163 10.03 -26.86 -10.02
C CYS A 163 9.52 -27.92 -11.01
N ARG A 164 8.19 -28.06 -11.14
CA ARG A 164 7.58 -28.96 -12.11
C ARG A 164 7.93 -28.57 -13.55
N GLN A 165 7.80 -27.29 -13.89
CA GLN A 165 8.12 -26.77 -15.23
C GLN A 165 9.60 -26.95 -15.58
N LEU A 166 10.50 -26.75 -14.60
CA LEU A 166 11.92 -27.06 -14.76
C LEU A 166 12.15 -28.55 -15.01
N GLY A 167 11.50 -29.42 -14.24
CA GLY A 167 11.58 -30.88 -14.43
C GLY A 167 11.07 -31.33 -15.80
N GLU A 168 9.93 -30.82 -16.25
CA GLU A 168 9.38 -31.08 -17.58
C GLU A 168 10.35 -30.64 -18.68
N TYR A 169 10.94 -29.45 -18.54
CA TYR A 169 11.97 -28.98 -19.47
C TYR A 169 13.17 -29.92 -19.52
N ILE A 170 13.68 -30.36 -18.36
CA ILE A 170 14.85 -31.25 -18.28
C ILE A 170 14.58 -32.58 -18.97
N VAL A 171 13.38 -33.15 -18.81
CA VAL A 171 13.00 -34.40 -19.47
C VAL A 171 13.00 -34.27 -21.00
N ILE A 172 12.59 -33.11 -21.54
CA ILE A 172 12.43 -32.90 -22.99
C ILE A 172 13.74 -32.41 -23.64
N PHE A 173 14.46 -31.51 -22.97
CA PHE A 173 15.58 -30.75 -23.55
C PHE A 173 16.92 -30.97 -22.83
N GLY A 174 16.94 -31.68 -21.70
CA GLY A 174 18.10 -31.78 -20.82
C GLY A 174 18.29 -30.55 -19.93
N GLU A 175 19.44 -30.48 -19.25
CA GLU A 175 19.75 -29.41 -18.30
C GLU A 175 19.72 -28.02 -18.97
N PRO A 176 19.03 -27.02 -18.37
CA PRO A 176 19.04 -25.66 -18.89
C PRO A 176 20.41 -25.00 -18.66
N PRO A 177 20.84 -24.08 -19.56
CA PRO A 177 21.98 -23.21 -19.29
C PRO A 177 21.78 -22.44 -17.97
N GLU A 178 22.86 -22.18 -17.25
CA GLU A 178 22.82 -21.47 -15.96
C GLU A 178 22.26 -20.05 -16.08
N SER A 179 22.29 -19.43 -17.26
CA SER A 179 21.73 -18.10 -17.50
C SER A 179 20.24 -18.12 -17.87
N MET A 180 19.64 -19.28 -18.07
CA MET A 180 18.28 -19.38 -18.59
C MET A 180 17.24 -19.07 -17.49
N SER A 181 16.35 -18.13 -17.79
CA SER A 181 15.27 -17.72 -16.91
C SER A 181 14.08 -18.69 -16.91
N MET A 182 13.27 -18.65 -15.86
CA MET A 182 12.02 -19.43 -15.83
C MET A 182 11.07 -19.09 -16.98
N ARG A 183 11.03 -17.82 -17.40
CA ARG A 183 10.24 -17.41 -18.56
C ARG A 183 10.69 -18.13 -19.84
N GLU A 184 12.00 -18.23 -20.07
CA GLU A 184 12.55 -18.90 -21.24
C GLU A 184 12.34 -20.40 -21.20
N ILE A 185 12.49 -21.02 -20.02
CA ILE A 185 12.19 -22.45 -19.80
C ILE A 185 10.76 -22.77 -20.24
N ILE A 186 9.79 -22.02 -19.73
CA ILE A 186 8.37 -22.23 -20.05
C ILE A 186 8.08 -21.87 -21.52
N GLY A 187 8.71 -20.80 -22.02
CA GLY A 187 8.61 -20.40 -23.41
C GLY A 187 9.04 -21.50 -24.37
N ARG A 188 10.14 -22.18 -24.07
CA ARG A 188 10.63 -23.33 -24.84
C ARG A 188 9.74 -24.55 -24.70
N ALA A 189 9.34 -24.90 -23.47
CA ALA A 189 8.53 -26.08 -23.20
C ALA A 189 7.15 -26.02 -23.86
N THR A 190 6.54 -24.83 -23.91
CA THR A 190 5.19 -24.64 -24.47
C THR A 190 5.17 -24.19 -25.93
N GLY A 191 6.32 -23.79 -26.48
CA GLY A 191 6.40 -23.14 -27.79
C GLY A 191 5.82 -21.71 -27.82
N THR A 192 5.43 -21.16 -26.67
CA THR A 192 4.86 -19.82 -26.55
C THR A 192 5.48 -19.07 -25.38
N MET A 193 6.02 -17.87 -25.63
CA MET A 193 6.55 -17.05 -24.54
C MET A 193 5.41 -16.66 -23.59
N PRO A 194 5.45 -17.11 -22.31
CA PRO A 194 4.42 -16.75 -21.37
C PRO A 194 4.41 -15.24 -21.21
N LYS A 195 3.20 -14.68 -21.25
CA LYS A 195 3.00 -13.25 -21.03
C LYS A 195 3.44 -12.92 -19.63
N SER A 196 4.02 -11.74 -19.55
CA SER A 196 4.38 -11.14 -18.29
C SER A 196 3.14 -10.98 -17.40
N PRO A 197 3.19 -11.26 -16.08
CA PRO A 197 2.16 -10.80 -15.14
C PRO A 197 1.85 -9.29 -15.24
N PHE A 198 2.78 -8.46 -15.72
CA PHE A 198 2.55 -7.05 -16.02
C PHE A 198 1.83 -6.84 -17.37
N GLU A 199 2.16 -7.60 -18.40
CA GLU A 199 1.49 -7.54 -19.72
C GLU A 199 0.03 -8.02 -19.66
N LEU A 200 -0.25 -9.03 -18.83
CA LEU A 200 -1.63 -9.46 -18.55
C LEU A 200 -2.42 -8.37 -17.79
N ARG A 201 -1.72 -7.49 -17.09
CA ARG A 201 -2.28 -6.45 -16.23
C ARG A 201 -2.41 -5.07 -16.88
N GLU A 202 -1.68 -4.77 -17.95
CA GLU A 202 -1.91 -3.53 -18.73
C GLU A 202 -3.26 -3.54 -19.46
N ARG A 203 -3.81 -4.73 -19.75
CA ARG A 203 -5.20 -4.85 -20.24
C ARG A 203 -6.24 -4.62 -19.15
N SER A 204 -5.90 -4.84 -17.88
CA SER A 204 -6.73 -4.50 -16.71
C SER A 204 -6.21 -3.22 -16.05
N ARG A 205 -6.30 -2.10 -16.79
CA ARG A 205 -6.04 -0.75 -16.26
C ARG A 205 -6.82 -0.52 -14.95
N GLY A 206 -6.14 -0.75 -13.81
CA GLY A 206 -6.74 -0.70 -12.47
C GLY A 206 -5.87 -1.18 -11.31
N GLY A 207 -4.55 -0.91 -11.29
CA GLY A 207 -3.73 -0.77 -10.06
C GLY A 207 -3.36 -2.02 -9.21
N LEU A 208 -2.08 -2.42 -9.21
CA LEU A 208 -1.48 -3.40 -8.27
C LEU A 208 -1.41 -2.84 -6.84
N LEU A 209 -1.60 -1.55 -6.65
CA LEU A 209 -1.57 -0.94 -5.31
C LEU A 209 -2.97 -0.80 -4.71
N GLY A 210 -4.03 -1.19 -5.44
CA GLY A 210 -5.40 -1.28 -4.89
C GLY A 210 -5.64 -2.53 -4.05
N GLY A 211 -4.93 -3.63 -4.31
CA GLY A 211 -5.13 -4.92 -3.61
C GLY A 211 -4.48 -5.02 -2.22
N PHE A 212 -3.46 -4.22 -1.93
CA PHE A 212 -2.81 -4.20 -0.61
C PHE A 212 -3.57 -3.40 0.46
N ALA A 213 -4.73 -2.81 0.11
CA ALA A 213 -5.56 -2.03 1.02
C ALA A 213 -6.71 -2.85 1.69
N GLY A 214 -6.79 -4.16 1.44
CA GLY A 214 -7.93 -4.99 1.85
C GLY A 214 -7.59 -6.14 2.81
N SER A 215 -6.91 -5.85 3.92
CA SER A 215 -6.90 -6.76 5.08
C SER A 215 -6.96 -5.91 6.35
N SER A 216 -8.17 -5.46 6.64
CA SER A 216 -8.55 -4.96 7.96
C SER A 216 -9.27 -6.08 8.69
N ASP A 217 -8.69 -6.50 9.81
CA ASP A 217 -9.32 -7.02 11.02
C ASP A 217 -10.70 -7.67 10.85
N ARG A 218 -10.73 -9.01 10.98
CA ARG A 218 -11.85 -9.67 11.65
C ARG A 218 -11.43 -9.93 13.10
N GLY A 219 -11.77 -8.98 13.95
CA GLY A 219 -12.12 -9.22 15.35
C GLY A 219 -13.63 -9.28 15.48
#